data_AF-A0A7S3BIQ8-F1
#
_entry.id   AF-A0A7S3BIQ8-F1
#
_cell.length_a   1.000
_cell.length_b   1.000
_cell.length_c   1.000
_cell.angle_alpha   90.00
_cell.angle_beta   90.00
_cell.angle_gamma   90.00
#
_symmetry.space_group_name_H-M   'P 1'
#
loop_
_entity.id
_entity.type
_entity.pdbx_description
1 polymer ?
#
loop_
_entity_poly.entity_id
_entity_poly.type
_entity_poly.pdbx_seq_one_letter_code
_entity_poly.pdbx_strand_id
1 'polypeptide(L)'
;RTDPIAPLAMQSVAEWGLSPLSAVDPEIHGLIEKEKARQFRGIELIASENFTSKAVIECLGSCLTNKYSEGLPGARYYGGNENIDVIESICRERALAAFHLDAAKWGVNVQPYSGSPANFAAYTALLNPHDRIMGLDLPSGGHLTHGYYTAGGKKVRREERMPR
;
A
#
# COMPACT_ATOMS: atom_id res chain seq x y z
N ARG A 1 5.44 17.84 48.25
CA ARG A 1 5.74 16.38 48.24
C ARG A 1 5.46 15.90 46.83
N THR A 2 6.49 15.82 46.00
CA THR A 2 6.43 15.14 44.71
C THR A 2 6.84 13.70 44.99
N ASP A 3 5.86 12.79 45.03
CA ASP A 3 6.20 11.37 45.10
C ASP A 3 7.02 11.02 43.84
N PRO A 4 8.16 10.32 43.99
CA PRO A 4 8.91 9.86 42.83
C PRO A 4 8.03 8.88 42.05
N ILE A 5 7.84 9.12 40.75
CA ILE A 5 7.20 8.16 39.86
C ILE A 5 8.06 6.90 39.92
N ALA A 6 7.52 5.84 40.53
CA ALA A 6 8.18 4.54 40.53
C ALA A 6 8.42 4.12 39.07
N PRO A 7 9.63 3.64 38.71
CA PRO A 7 9.88 3.20 37.35
C PRO A 7 8.90 2.08 37.02
N LEU A 8 8.02 2.31 36.04
CA LEU A 8 7.16 1.26 35.51
C LEU A 8 8.08 0.16 34.97
N ALA A 9 8.03 -1.02 35.59
CA ALA A 9 8.76 -2.18 35.08
C ALA A 9 8.27 -2.45 33.65
N MET A 10 9.19 -2.46 32.68
CA MET A 10 8.86 -2.77 31.30
C MET A 10 8.33 -4.20 31.22
N GLN A 11 7.21 -4.39 30.51
CA GLN A 11 6.71 -5.73 30.18
C GLN A 11 7.75 -6.49 29.36
N SER A 12 7.79 -7.81 29.53
CA SER A 12 8.74 -8.62 28.77
C SER A 12 8.39 -8.64 27.28
N VAL A 13 9.40 -8.71 26.42
CA VAL A 13 9.18 -8.84 24.96
C VAL A 13 8.36 -10.09 24.62
N ALA A 14 8.51 -11.16 25.40
CA ALA A 14 7.71 -12.37 25.23
C ALA A 14 6.22 -12.11 25.44
N GLU A 15 5.87 -11.30 26.43
CA GLU A 15 4.47 -10.98 26.76
C GLU A 15 3.82 -10.10 25.70
N TRP A 16 4.43 -8.96 25.34
CA TRP A 16 3.77 -8.01 24.42
C TRP A 16 4.07 -8.28 22.94
N GLY A 17 5.25 -8.83 22.61
CA GLY A 17 5.76 -8.91 21.24
C GLY A 17 5.66 -10.29 20.59
N LEU A 18 5.48 -11.37 21.36
CA LEU A 18 5.41 -12.75 20.85
C LEU A 18 4.05 -13.45 21.10
N SER A 19 3.19 -12.85 21.91
CA SER A 19 1.84 -13.38 22.14
C SER A 19 1.00 -13.32 20.87
N PRO A 20 0.16 -14.33 20.59
CA PRO A 20 -0.72 -14.32 19.42
C PRO A 20 -1.78 -13.23 19.55
N LEU A 21 -2.27 -12.73 18.40
CA LEU A 21 -3.33 -11.72 18.34
C LEU A 21 -4.56 -12.10 19.17
N SER A 22 -4.95 -13.38 19.17
CA SER A 22 -6.10 -13.87 19.94
C SER A 22 -5.97 -13.67 21.45
N ALA A 23 -4.74 -13.58 21.98
CA ALA A 23 -4.48 -13.33 23.39
C ALA A 23 -4.29 -11.83 23.69
N VAL A 24 -3.62 -11.10 22.78
CA VAL A 24 -3.32 -9.67 22.94
C VAL A 24 -4.57 -8.82 22.69
N ASP A 25 -5.33 -9.14 21.64
CA ASP A 25 -6.53 -8.42 21.21
C ASP A 25 -7.62 -9.41 20.71
N PRO A 26 -8.35 -10.04 21.66
CA PRO A 26 -9.40 -11.01 21.32
C PRO A 26 -10.58 -10.37 20.56
N GLU A 27 -10.80 -9.06 20.71
CA GLU A 27 -11.86 -8.34 20.01
C GLU A 27 -11.56 -8.26 18.51
N ILE A 28 -10.37 -7.78 18.15
CA ILE A 28 -9.93 -7.72 16.74
C ILE A 28 -9.82 -9.12 16.14
N HIS A 29 -9.26 -10.08 16.87
CA HIS A 29 -9.24 -11.48 16.41
C HIS A 29 -10.65 -12.00 16.11
N GLY A 30 -11.62 -11.73 16.99
CA GLY A 30 -13.01 -12.11 16.79
C GLY A 30 -13.65 -11.46 15.56
N LEU A 31 -13.31 -10.21 15.25
CA LEU A 31 -13.77 -9.53 14.03
C LEU A 31 -13.15 -10.13 12.76
N ILE A 32 -11.86 -10.49 12.78
CA ILE A 32 -11.19 -11.15 11.65
C ILE A 32 -11.85 -12.50 11.34
N GLU A 33 -12.15 -13.31 12.36
CA GLU A 33 -12.83 -14.60 12.15
C GLU A 33 -14.26 -14.44 11.60
N LYS A 34 -14.98 -13.40 12.04
CA LYS A 34 -16.29 -13.05 11.47
C LYS A 34 -16.18 -12.65 9.99
N GLU A 35 -15.18 -11.85 9.62
CA GLU A 35 -14.96 -11.46 8.22
C GLU A 35 -14.55 -12.65 7.34
N LYS A 36 -13.66 -13.53 7.84
CA LYS A 36 -13.33 -14.79 7.15
C LYS A 36 -14.58 -15.64 6.88
N ALA A 37 -15.47 -15.75 7.87
CA ALA A 37 -16.72 -16.49 7.70
C ALA A 37 -17.68 -15.81 6.71
N ARG A 38 -17.74 -14.47 6.70
CA ARG A 38 -18.52 -13.69 5.71
C ARG A 38 -18.05 -14.00 4.29
N GLN A 39 -16.75 -13.84 4.04
CA GLN A 39 -16.13 -14.08 2.73
C GLN A 39 -16.31 -15.52 2.24
N PHE A 40 -16.21 -16.51 3.14
CA PHE A 40 -16.36 -17.92 2.77
C PHE A 40 -17.81 -18.33 2.47
N ARG A 41 -18.79 -17.66 3.08
CA ARG A 41 -20.22 -18.00 2.96
C ARG A 41 -20.94 -17.14 1.93
N GLY A 42 -20.35 -16.02 1.52
CA GLY A 42 -20.89 -15.10 0.53
C GLY A 42 -20.58 -15.50 -0.90
N ILE A 43 -21.38 -14.95 -1.83
CA ILE A 43 -21.00 -14.89 -3.25
C ILE A 43 -20.48 -13.47 -3.47
N GLU A 44 -19.16 -13.33 -3.51
CA GLU A 44 -18.51 -12.02 -3.67
C GLU A 44 -18.49 -11.63 -5.16
N LEU A 45 -19.28 -10.61 -5.51
CA LEU A 45 -19.48 -10.15 -6.90
C LEU A 45 -18.88 -8.77 -7.18
N ILE A 46 -18.09 -8.23 -6.25
CA ILE A 46 -17.39 -6.96 -6.45
C ILE A 46 -16.22 -7.21 -7.42
N ALA A 47 -16.30 -6.63 -8.61
CA ALA A 47 -15.38 -6.92 -9.72
C ALA A 47 -13.89 -6.64 -9.41
N SER A 48 -13.60 -5.75 -8.45
CA SER A 48 -12.24 -5.40 -8.04
C SER A 48 -11.72 -6.19 -6.83
N GLU A 49 -12.55 -7.02 -6.21
CA GLU A 49 -12.13 -7.88 -5.10
C GLU A 49 -11.60 -9.21 -5.62
N ASN A 50 -10.75 -9.85 -4.83
CA ASN A 50 -10.20 -11.17 -5.12
C ASN A 50 -9.71 -11.86 -3.85
N PHE A 51 -9.62 -13.19 -3.87
CA PHE A 51 -8.98 -13.97 -2.82
C PHE A 51 -7.54 -14.27 -3.20
N THR A 52 -6.60 -13.65 -2.49
CA THR A 52 -5.18 -13.92 -2.70
C THR A 52 -4.75 -15.25 -2.09
N SER A 53 -3.56 -15.74 -2.47
CA SER A 53 -3.03 -17.00 -1.97
C SER A 53 -2.50 -16.88 -0.53
N LYS A 54 -2.49 -18.01 0.20
CA LYS A 54 -1.88 -18.12 1.53
C LYS A 54 -0.42 -17.67 1.53
N ALA A 55 0.33 -18.00 0.49
CA ALA A 55 1.75 -17.62 0.37
C ALA A 55 1.94 -16.08 0.31
N VAL A 56 1.02 -15.36 -0.35
CA VAL A 56 1.06 -13.88 -0.36
C VAL A 56 0.76 -13.32 1.03
N ILE A 57 -0.20 -13.89 1.74
CA ILE A 57 -0.56 -13.47 3.12
C ILE A 57 0.60 -13.74 4.09
N GLU A 58 1.26 -14.90 3.99
CA GLU A 58 2.42 -15.24 4.82
C GLU A 58 3.59 -14.27 4.61
N CYS A 59 3.85 -13.87 3.35
CA CYS A 59 4.86 -12.85 3.05
C CYS A 59 4.49 -11.48 3.63
N LEU A 60 3.21 -11.07 3.51
CA LEU A 60 2.73 -9.77 4.00
C LEU A 60 2.85 -9.63 5.52
N GLY A 61 2.57 -10.72 6.26
CA GLY A 61 2.68 -10.77 7.72
C GLY A 61 4.08 -11.08 8.26
N SER A 62 5.14 -10.89 7.48
CA SER A 62 6.51 -11.26 7.85
C SER A 62 7.32 -10.10 8.47
N CYS A 63 8.55 -10.40 8.87
CA CYS A 63 9.47 -9.41 9.45
C CYS A 63 9.89 -8.27 8.50
N LEU A 64 9.55 -8.36 7.21
CA LEU A 64 9.86 -7.32 6.23
C LEU A 64 9.25 -5.97 6.60
N THR A 65 8.13 -5.97 7.33
CA THR A 65 7.47 -4.76 7.86
C THR A 65 8.39 -3.91 8.77
N ASN A 66 9.41 -4.52 9.36
CA ASN A 66 10.31 -3.83 10.29
C ASN A 66 11.38 -2.98 9.59
N LYS A 67 11.62 -3.18 8.29
CA LYS A 67 12.79 -2.60 7.62
C LYS A 67 12.47 -1.31 6.88
N TYR A 68 13.14 -0.25 7.30
CA TYR A 68 13.15 1.03 6.62
C TYR A 68 14.17 1.02 5.45
N SER A 69 13.71 1.29 4.22
CA SER A 69 14.48 1.03 2.99
C SER A 69 14.35 2.13 1.93
N GLU A 70 14.28 3.39 2.37
CA GLU A 70 14.22 4.53 1.43
C GLU A 70 15.38 4.52 0.42
N GLY A 71 15.04 4.88 -0.82
CA GLY A 71 15.91 4.80 -1.98
C GLY A 71 15.56 3.63 -2.89
N LEU A 72 16.50 3.24 -3.75
CA LEU A 72 16.38 2.11 -4.67
C LEU A 72 17.44 1.04 -4.35
N PRO A 73 17.28 -0.20 -4.84
CA PRO A 73 18.32 -1.22 -4.70
C PRO A 73 19.70 -0.70 -5.15
N GLY A 74 20.73 -0.90 -4.31
CA GLY A 74 22.09 -0.38 -4.52
C GLY A 74 22.28 1.12 -4.24
N ALA A 75 21.21 1.86 -3.94
CA ALA A 75 21.23 3.30 -3.67
C ALA A 75 20.27 3.65 -2.52
N ARG A 76 20.48 3.02 -1.36
CA ARG A 76 19.68 3.22 -0.15
C ARG A 76 20.26 4.33 0.72
N TYR A 77 19.38 5.06 1.41
CA TYR A 77 19.80 6.04 2.43
C TYR A 77 20.24 5.38 3.74
N TYR A 78 19.86 4.11 3.96
CA TYR A 78 20.12 3.37 5.19
C TYR A 78 20.84 2.05 4.89
N GLY A 79 21.67 1.59 5.83
CA GLY A 79 22.31 0.27 5.78
C GLY A 79 21.37 -0.90 6.08
N GLY A 80 21.89 -2.13 5.97
CA GLY A 80 21.19 -3.37 6.33
C GLY A 80 20.08 -3.79 5.36
N ASN A 81 20.18 -3.38 4.09
CA ASN A 81 19.17 -3.63 3.06
C ASN A 81 19.58 -4.76 2.10
N GLU A 82 20.56 -5.59 2.46
CA GLU A 82 21.12 -6.62 1.58
C GLU A 82 20.03 -7.58 1.06
N ASN A 83 19.14 -8.01 1.94
CA ASN A 83 18.01 -8.87 1.58
C ASN A 83 16.87 -8.09 0.92
N ILE A 84 16.61 -6.86 1.34
CA ILE A 84 15.52 -6.03 0.79
C ILE A 84 15.79 -5.68 -0.67
N ASP A 85 17.04 -5.38 -1.02
CA ASP A 85 17.45 -5.08 -2.38
C ASP A 85 17.24 -6.26 -3.31
N VAL A 86 17.56 -7.48 -2.84
CA VAL A 86 17.31 -8.72 -3.60
C VAL A 86 15.81 -8.93 -3.79
N ILE A 87 15.00 -8.76 -2.73
CA ILE A 87 13.54 -8.93 -2.79
C ILE A 87 12.92 -7.94 -3.79
N GLU A 88 13.28 -6.65 -3.70
CA GLU A 88 12.74 -5.63 -4.60
C GLU A 88 13.19 -5.84 -6.04
N SER A 89 14.44 -6.26 -6.26
CA SER A 89 14.95 -6.58 -7.60
C SER A 89 14.19 -7.77 -8.22
N ILE A 90 13.99 -8.86 -7.46
CA ILE A 90 13.18 -10.00 -7.91
C ILE A 90 11.73 -9.57 -8.22
N CYS A 91 11.15 -8.69 -7.41
CA CYS A 91 9.81 -8.17 -7.64
C CYS A 91 9.71 -7.42 -8.97
N ARG A 92 10.69 -6.54 -9.25
CA ARG A 92 10.77 -5.77 -10.51
C ARG A 92 10.97 -6.69 -11.71
N GLU A 93 11.90 -7.63 -11.63
CA GLU A 93 12.16 -8.60 -12.70
C GLU A 93 10.92 -9.43 -13.02
N ARG A 94 10.26 -9.97 -11.98
CA ARG A 94 9.03 -10.76 -12.15
C ARG A 94 7.87 -9.93 -12.69
N ALA A 95 7.76 -8.66 -12.29
CA ALA A 95 6.75 -7.76 -12.86
C ALA A 95 6.96 -7.59 -14.37
N LEU A 96 8.18 -7.26 -14.81
CA LEU A 96 8.47 -7.16 -16.24
C LEU A 96 8.19 -8.47 -17.00
N ALA A 97 8.62 -9.60 -16.43
CA ALA A 97 8.40 -10.92 -17.02
C ALA A 97 6.91 -11.28 -17.14
N ALA A 98 6.11 -10.98 -16.11
CA ALA A 98 4.67 -11.25 -16.08
C ALA A 98 3.90 -10.48 -17.17
N PHE A 99 4.38 -9.30 -17.55
CA PHE A 99 3.83 -8.51 -18.66
C PHE A 99 4.59 -8.68 -19.98
N HIS A 100 5.50 -9.65 -20.06
CA HIS A 100 6.30 -9.96 -21.26
C HIS A 100 7.11 -8.77 -21.81
N LEU A 101 7.65 -7.95 -20.91
CA LEU A 101 8.37 -6.72 -21.25
C LEU A 101 9.88 -6.96 -21.34
N ASP A 102 10.49 -6.41 -22.39
CA ASP A 102 11.94 -6.34 -22.55
C ASP A 102 12.53 -5.30 -21.58
N ALA A 103 13.38 -5.77 -20.64
CA ALA A 103 14.00 -4.93 -19.62
C ALA A 103 14.94 -3.85 -20.21
N ALA A 104 15.39 -3.98 -21.46
CA ALA A 104 16.15 -2.92 -22.13
C ALA A 104 15.27 -1.73 -22.55
N LYS A 105 13.95 -1.94 -22.66
CA LYS A 105 12.98 -0.93 -23.11
C LYS A 105 12.06 -0.46 -21.99
N TRP A 106 11.83 -1.31 -20.99
CA TRP A 106 10.87 -1.06 -19.92
C TRP A 106 11.54 -1.11 -18.56
N GLY A 107 11.26 -0.09 -17.76
CA GLY A 107 11.49 -0.10 -16.33
C GLY A 107 10.17 -0.29 -15.57
N VAL A 108 10.27 -0.64 -14.29
CA VAL A 108 9.14 -0.71 -13.37
C VAL A 108 9.56 -0.23 -11.98
N ASN A 109 8.68 0.55 -11.35
CA ASN A 109 8.76 0.90 -9.93
C ASN A 109 7.65 0.16 -9.19
N VAL A 110 8.01 -0.62 -8.17
CA VAL A 110 7.11 -1.48 -7.39
C VAL A 110 6.83 -0.94 -5.98
N GLN A 111 7.23 0.30 -5.70
CA GLN A 111 7.07 0.96 -4.39
C GLN A 111 5.74 1.70 -4.15
N PRO A 112 4.90 2.06 -5.16
CA PRO A 112 3.63 2.71 -4.86
C PRO A 112 2.74 1.87 -3.94
N TYR A 113 2.28 2.47 -2.84
CA TYR A 113 1.51 1.76 -1.80
C TYR A 113 0.15 1.21 -2.27
N SER A 114 -0.44 1.81 -3.31
CA SER A 114 -1.67 1.37 -3.94
C SER A 114 -1.83 2.06 -5.30
N GLY A 115 -2.90 1.75 -6.05
CA GLY A 115 -3.14 2.31 -7.38
C GLY A 115 -3.33 3.83 -7.40
N SER A 116 -4.00 4.39 -6.39
CA SER A 116 -4.22 5.85 -6.34
C SER A 116 -2.92 6.66 -6.14
N PRO A 117 -2.04 6.30 -5.19
CA PRO A 117 -0.69 6.86 -5.12
C PRO A 117 0.15 6.65 -6.38
N ALA A 118 0.04 5.50 -7.05
CA ALA A 118 0.78 5.23 -8.28
C ALA A 118 0.43 6.22 -9.40
N ASN A 119 -0.86 6.46 -9.64
CA ASN A 119 -1.33 7.44 -10.62
C ASN A 119 -0.84 8.85 -10.28
N PHE A 120 -0.94 9.26 -9.02
CA PHE A 120 -0.49 10.58 -8.60
C PHE A 120 1.02 10.79 -8.75
N ALA A 121 1.82 9.76 -8.44
CA ALA A 121 3.26 9.79 -8.65
C ALA A 121 3.61 9.89 -10.14
N ALA A 122 2.92 9.16 -11.00
CA ALA A 122 3.11 9.24 -12.46
C ALA A 122 2.78 10.63 -13.01
N TYR A 123 1.68 11.25 -12.56
CA TYR A 123 1.36 12.63 -12.96
C TYR A 123 2.41 13.61 -12.45
N THR A 124 2.81 13.52 -11.18
CA THR A 124 3.82 14.40 -10.59
C THR A 124 5.18 14.28 -11.28
N ALA A 125 5.51 13.09 -11.80
CA ALA A 125 6.76 12.87 -12.52
C ALA A 125 6.79 13.48 -13.93
N LEU A 126 5.63 13.64 -14.57
CA LEU A 126 5.52 14.02 -15.99
C LEU A 126 4.92 15.41 -16.21
N LEU A 127 4.18 15.92 -15.22
CA LEU A 127 3.36 17.12 -15.35
C LEU A 127 3.75 18.13 -14.28
N ASN A 128 3.68 19.40 -14.64
CA ASN A 128 3.69 20.49 -13.68
C ASN A 128 2.30 20.66 -13.07
N PRO A 129 2.21 21.30 -11.89
CA PRO A 129 0.92 21.77 -11.38
C PRO A 129 0.16 22.54 -12.46
N HIS A 130 -1.12 22.22 -12.63
CA HIS A 130 -2.05 22.81 -13.61
C HIS A 130 -1.91 22.40 -15.08
N ASP A 131 -0.96 21.51 -15.41
CA ASP A 131 -0.99 20.87 -16.72
C ASP A 131 -2.27 20.04 -16.88
N ARG A 132 -2.71 19.88 -18.13
CA ARG A 132 -4.01 19.29 -18.43
C ARG A 132 -3.92 17.78 -18.54
N ILE A 133 -4.87 17.09 -17.91
CA ILE A 133 -5.12 15.66 -18.09
C ILE A 133 -6.49 15.45 -18.74
N MET A 134 -6.62 14.36 -19.50
CA MET A 134 -7.89 13.87 -20.00
C MET A 134 -8.02 12.39 -19.62
N GLY A 135 -9.13 12.04 -18.98
CA GLY A 135 -9.46 10.68 -18.56
C GLY A 135 -10.92 10.35 -18.87
N LEU A 136 -11.26 9.06 -18.77
CA LEU A 136 -12.65 8.61 -18.91
C LEU A 136 -13.48 9.17 -17.75
N ASP A 137 -14.65 9.73 -18.05
CA ASP A 137 -15.55 10.30 -17.04
C ASP A 137 -16.14 9.22 -16.11
N LEU A 138 -16.38 9.55 -14.84
CA LEU A 138 -16.79 8.59 -13.81
C LEU A 138 -18.12 7.87 -14.12
N PRO A 139 -19.20 8.55 -14.54
CA PRO A 139 -20.43 7.90 -14.98
C PRO A 139 -20.27 7.06 -16.25
N SER A 140 -19.19 7.29 -17.01
CA SER A 140 -18.83 6.49 -18.19
C SER A 140 -17.92 5.30 -17.86
N GLY A 141 -17.71 4.99 -16.57
CA GLY A 141 -16.84 3.90 -16.12
C GLY A 141 -15.39 4.31 -15.81
N GLY A 142 -15.12 5.61 -15.70
CA GLY A 142 -13.83 6.14 -15.26
C GLY A 142 -13.50 5.80 -13.80
N HIS A 143 -12.28 6.14 -13.37
CA HIS A 143 -11.85 6.02 -11.98
C HIS A 143 -11.61 7.41 -11.37
N LEU A 144 -11.80 7.55 -10.05
CA LEU A 144 -11.68 8.83 -9.34
C LEU A 144 -10.36 9.57 -9.60
N THR A 145 -9.26 8.82 -9.79
CA THR A 145 -7.92 9.38 -10.01
C THR A 145 -7.65 9.81 -11.45
N HIS A 146 -8.63 9.72 -12.35
CA HIS A 146 -8.51 10.16 -13.75
C HIS A 146 -9.09 11.56 -13.98
N GLY A 147 -9.31 12.32 -12.90
CA GLY A 147 -9.77 13.72 -12.95
C GLY A 147 -11.28 13.89 -12.72
N TYR A 148 -11.75 13.62 -11.49
CA TYR A 148 -13.16 13.78 -11.11
C TYR A 148 -13.44 15.06 -10.28
N TYR A 149 -14.57 15.73 -10.57
CA TYR A 149 -15.02 16.96 -9.91
C TYR A 149 -16.50 16.84 -9.49
N THR A 150 -16.87 17.38 -8.33
CA THR A 150 -18.29 17.41 -7.92
C THR A 150 -19.03 18.60 -8.52
N ALA A 151 -20.36 18.47 -8.68
CA ALA A 151 -21.23 19.48 -9.31
C ALA A 151 -21.18 20.88 -8.68
N GLY A 152 -20.79 20.99 -7.40
CA GLY A 152 -20.59 22.28 -6.71
C GLY A 152 -19.25 22.97 -7.01
N GLY A 153 -18.48 22.48 -7.99
CA GLY A 153 -17.12 22.97 -8.29
C GLY A 153 -16.09 22.63 -7.20
N LYS A 154 -16.51 21.97 -6.11
CA LYS A 154 -15.62 21.46 -5.07
C LYS A 154 -14.90 20.23 -5.61
N LYS A 155 -13.59 20.36 -5.74
CA LYS A 155 -12.71 19.30 -6.22
C LYS A 155 -12.53 18.27 -5.11
N VAL A 156 -12.56 16.99 -5.47
CA VAL A 156 -12.22 15.90 -4.54
C VAL A 156 -10.70 15.82 -4.33
N ARG A 157 -9.89 16.46 -5.19
CA ARG A 157 -8.44 16.71 -5.02
C ARG A 157 -8.01 18.07 -5.61
N ARG A 158 -7.02 18.74 -4.99
CA ARG A 158 -6.54 20.09 -5.36
C ARG A 158 -5.91 20.12 -6.78
N GLU A 159 -6.71 20.37 -7.80
CA GLU A 159 -6.23 20.82 -9.12
C GLU A 159 -7.15 21.95 -9.64
N GLU A 160 -6.58 23.13 -9.91
CA GLU A 160 -7.34 24.36 -10.16
C GLU A 160 -7.84 24.55 -11.59
N ARG A 161 -9.07 25.07 -11.70
CA ARG A 161 -9.76 25.36 -12.97
C ARG A 161 -9.47 26.82 -13.34
N MET A 162 -9.00 27.07 -14.56
CA MET A 162 -9.06 28.40 -15.18
C MET A 162 -10.50 28.70 -15.64
N PRO A 163 -10.99 29.95 -15.51
CA PRO A 163 -12.32 30.34 -15.98
C PRO A 163 -12.42 30.21 -17.51
N ARG A 164 -13.65 29.97 -17.98
CA ARG A 164 -14.00 29.98 -19.41
C ARG A 164 -13.75 31.35 -20.02
#